data_AF-A0AAD9IPZ3-F1
#
_entry.id   AF-A0AAD9IPZ3-F1
#
_cell.length_a   1.000
_cell.length_b   1.000
_cell.length_c   1.000
_cell.angle_alpha   90.00
_cell.angle_beta   90.00
_cell.angle_gamma   90.00
#
_symmetry.space_group_name_H-M   'P 1'
#
loop_
_entity.id
_entity.type
_entity.pdbx_description
1 polymer ?
#
loop_
_entity_poly.entity_id
_entity_poly.type
_entity_poly.pdbx_seq_one_letter_code
_entity_poly.pdbx_strand_id
1 'polypeptide(L)' 'TGNTIIHKLTTDGRTYLFRVELKSFEDKFIYAEYSNFSVGAESDNYTTRNRICAGSTGIISG' A
#
# COMPACT_ATOMS: atom_id res chain seq x y z
N THR A 1 -10.36 15.01 -2.54
CA THR A 1 -10.96 13.85 -1.83
C THR A 1 -9.87 13.11 -1.06
N GLY A 2 -10.18 12.05 -0.31
CA GLY A 2 -9.16 11.26 0.42
C GLY A 2 -8.05 10.73 -0.49
N ASN A 3 -8.40 10.22 -1.67
CA ASN A 3 -7.43 9.69 -2.64
C ASN A 3 -6.46 10.77 -3.16
N THR A 4 -6.90 12.03 -3.30
CA THR A 4 -6.02 13.14 -3.68
C THR A 4 -4.91 13.38 -2.66
N ILE A 5 -5.20 13.16 -1.36
CA ILE A 5 -4.21 13.33 -0.29
C ILE A 5 -3.20 12.17 -0.35
N ILE A 6 -3.66 10.94 -0.56
CA ILE A 6 -2.81 9.76 -0.67
C ILE A 6 -1.91 9.84 -1.91
N HIS A 7 -2.45 10.31 -3.04
CA HIS A 7 -1.67 10.60 -4.25
C HIS A 7 -0.54 11.59 -3.91
N LYS A 8 -0.86 12.76 -3.37
CA LYS A 8 0.15 13.77 -2.99
C LYS A 8 1.19 13.24 -2.01
N LEU A 9 0.78 12.47 -1.01
CA LEU A 9 1.68 11.88 -0.02
C LEU A 9 2.66 10.90 -0.67
N THR A 10 2.17 10.02 -1.53
CA THR A 10 2.99 8.95 -2.12
C THR A 10 3.82 9.39 -3.32
N THR A 11 3.66 10.63 -3.78
CA THR A 11 4.44 11.22 -4.88
C THR A 11 5.23 12.47 -4.47
N ASP A 12 5.46 12.69 -3.16
CA ASP A 12 6.17 13.87 -2.65
C ASP A 12 7.71 13.81 -2.80
N GLY A 13 8.22 12.74 -3.41
CA GLY A 13 9.65 12.48 -3.61
C GLY A 13 10.30 11.63 -2.52
N ARG A 14 9.56 11.24 -1.46
CA ARG A 14 10.04 10.33 -0.42
C ARG A 14 9.58 8.90 -0.71
N THR A 15 10.34 7.93 -0.20
CA THR A 15 9.95 6.52 -0.23
C THR A 15 9.15 6.19 1.02
N TYR A 16 7.94 5.66 0.82
CA TYR A 16 7.06 5.20 1.91
C TYR A 16 6.93 3.68 1.90
N LEU A 17 6.98 3.08 3.08
CA LEU A 17 6.56 1.70 3.30
C LEU A 17 5.04 1.68 3.50
N PHE A 18 4.33 0.98 2.63
CA PHE A 18 2.90 0.72 2.82
C PHE A 18 2.72 -0.66 3.46
N ARG A 19 2.09 -0.70 4.63
CA ARG A 19 1.84 -1.93 5.38
C ARG A 19 0.34 -2.12 5.55
N VAL A 20 -0.16 -3.27 5.14
CA VAL A 20 -1.53 -3.72 5.41
C VAL A 20 -1.47 -4.78 6.48
N GLU A 21 -2.19 -4.56 7.57
CA GLU A 21 -2.33 -5.52 8.67
C GLU A 21 -3.75 -6.09 8.65
N LEU A 22 -3.87 -7.40 8.72
CA LEU A 22 -5.13 -8.10 8.86
C LEU A 22 -5.12 -8.90 10.15
N LYS A 23 -6.22 -8.80 10.90
CA LYS A 23 -6.48 -9.58 12.09
C LYS A 23 -7.68 -10.49 11.84
N SER A 24 -7.52 -11.79 12.02
CA SER A 24 -8.63 -12.74 11.95
C SER A 24 -9.47 -12.69 13.23
N PHE A 25 -10.69 -13.23 13.16
CA PHE A 25 -11.55 -13.42 14.35
C PHE A 25 -10.95 -14.39 15.39
N GLU A 26 -9.97 -15.19 15.00
CA GLU A 26 -9.19 -16.09 15.87
C GLU A 26 -7.92 -15.41 16.40
N ASP A 27 -7.85 -14.07 16.39
CA ASP A 27 -6.71 -13.26 16.82
C ASP A 27 -5.38 -13.54 16.09
N LYS A 28 -5.43 -14.14 14.89
CA LYS A 28 -4.23 -14.31 14.05
C LYS A 28 -3.94 -13.03 13.28
N PHE A 29 -2.68 -12.61 13.28
CA PHE A 29 -2.22 -11.43 12.54
C PHE A 29 -1.41 -11.85 11.32
N ILE A 30 -1.77 -11.30 10.17
CA ILE A 30 -0.95 -11.35 8.96
C ILE A 30 -0.69 -9.93 8.48
N TYR A 31 0.45 -9.73 7.83
CA TYR A 31 0.77 -8.43 7.24
C TYR A 31 1.41 -8.58 5.87
N ALA A 32 1.18 -7.57 5.04
CA ALA A 32 1.81 -7.38 3.75
C ALA A 32 2.52 -6.02 3.73
N GLU A 33 3.78 -6.00 3.29
CA GLU A 33 4.59 -4.80 3.20
C GLU A 33 5.05 -4.52 1.78
N TYR A 34 4.96 -3.24 1.38
CA TYR A 34 5.32 -2.74 0.06
C TYR A 34 6.30 -1.56 0.18
N SER A 35 7.54 -1.75 -0.26
CA SER A 35 8.64 -0.76 -0.11
C SER A 35 8.62 0.39 -1.11
N ASN A 36 7.72 0.36 -2.09
CA ASN A 36 7.60 1.40 -3.11
C ASN A 36 6.15 1.53 -3.57
N PHE A 37 5.31 2.06 -2.69
CA PHE A 37 3.89 2.25 -2.95
C PHE A 37 3.61 3.68 -3.43
N SER A 38 2.91 3.79 -4.55
CA SER A 38 2.38 5.07 -5.06
C SER A 38 0.98 4.92 -5.62
N VAL A 39 0.23 6.02 -5.53
CA VAL A 39 -1.12 6.14 -6.09
C VAL A 39 -1.06 7.12 -7.24
N GLY A 40 -1.64 6.76 -8.39
CA GLY A 40 -1.74 7.64 -9.56
C GLY A 40 -2.63 8.86 -9.32
N ALA A 41 -2.58 9.82 -10.24
CA ALA A 41 -3.48 10.97 -10.22
C ALA A 41 -4.92 10.55 -10.56
N GLU A 42 -5.87 11.49 -10.43
CA GLU A 42 -7.28 11.26 -10.78
C GLU A 42 -7.44 10.85 -12.26
N SER A 43 -6.63 11.41 -13.17
CA SER A 43 -6.60 11.05 -14.59
C SER A 43 -6.16 9.61 -14.87
N ASP A 44 -5.47 8.99 -13.91
CA ASP A 44 -5.05 7.59 -13.92
C ASP A 44 -5.97 6.71 -13.04
N ASN A 45 -7.16 7.23 -12.70
CA ASN A 45 -8.14 6.62 -11.82
C ASN A 45 -7.56 6.15 -10.48
N TYR A 46 -6.52 6.83 -9.97
CA TYR A 46 -5.81 6.44 -8.75
C TYR A 46 -5.22 5.02 -8.78
N THR A 47 -4.79 4.56 -9.95
CA THR A 47 -4.12 3.26 -10.11
C THR A 47 -2.94 3.12 -9.15
N THR A 48 -2.89 2.02 -8.41
CA THR A 48 -1.83 1.73 -7.45
C THR A 48 -0.62 1.10 -8.14
N ARG A 49 0.59 1.49 -7.72
CA ARG A 49 1.85 0.90 -8.16
C ARG A 49 2.65 0.52 -6.94
N ASN A 50 3.06 -0.74 -6.84
CA ASN A 50 3.66 -1.29 -5.64
C ASN A 50 4.72 -2.35 -5.96
N ARG A 51 5.70 -2.46 -5.06
CA ARG A 51 6.69 -3.55 -5.03
C ARG A 51 6.57 -4.29 -3.69
N ILE A 52 6.46 -5.61 -3.74
CA ILE A 52 6.37 -6.48 -2.55
C ILE A 52 7.75 -6.61 -1.88
N CYS A 53 7.79 -6.56 -0.55
CA CYS A 53 8.97 -6.87 0.26
C CYS A 53 9.06 -8.36 0.61
N ALA A 54 10.26 -8.94 0.49
CA ALA A 54 10.56 -10.27 1.02
C ALA A 54 10.51 -10.24 2.56
N GLY A 55 9.53 -10.90 3.15
CA GLY A 55 9.21 -10.82 4.59
C GLY A 55 7.71 -10.72 4.89
N SER A 56 6.88 -10.41 3.88
CA SER A 56 5.41 -10.41 4.02
C SER A 56 4.89 -11.81 4.34
N THR A 57 4.15 -11.93 5.45
CA THR A 57 3.61 -13.22 5.95
C THR A 57 2.23 -13.54 5.37
N GLY A 58 1.59 -12.58 4.69
CA GLY A 58 0.42 -12.80 3.84
C GLY A 58 0.62 -12.10 2.50
N ILE A 59 0.50 -12.83 1.39
CA ILE A 59 0.43 -12.22 0.06
C ILE A 59 -1.03 -11.84 -0.17
N ILE A 60 -1.32 -10.53 -0.20
CA ILE A 60 -2.60 -10.01 -0.68
C ILE A 60 -2.33 -9.53 -2.11
N SER A 61 -2.54 -10.42 -3.09
CA SER A 61 -2.43 -10.05 -4.50
C SER A 61 -3.57 -9.11 -4.87
N GLY A 62 -3.24 -7.96 -5.46
CA GLY A 62 -4.22 -7.02 -6.03
C GLY A 62 -4.77 -7.49 -7.36
#